data_AF-A0AAV2PVB3-F1
#
_entry.id   AF-A0AAV2PVB3-F1
#
_cell.length_a   1.000
_cell.length_b   1.000
_cell.length_c   1.000
_cell.angle_alpha   90.00
_cell.angle_beta   90.00
_cell.angle_gamma   90.00
#
_symmetry.space_group_name_H-M   'P 1'
#
loop_
_entity.id
_entity.type
_entity.pdbx_description
1 polymer ?
#
loop_
_entity_poly.entity_id
_entity_poly.type
_entity_poly.pdbx_seq_one_letter_code
_entity_poly.pdbx_strand_id
1 'polypeptide(L)'
;VYEGKSALNSLSVKMCSLDNSLFIWKRNGKLEGLICIYVDDFLWAGNATFKKCVIDELQKQFLIGSSASESFTYVGLRIKSFSDGITIDQTQYASSLVPVPISSARNMQRKSQLSESEKTAYRALVGQLNWMATHTRPDIAFDTCELSVAFSKATVTELVRLNKLVKRVKNESLQLFFPRLHSFETCSLECYTDAAFANLPNGGSQGGLIIFLKDDSGKNVQSSGNPGDLSV
;
A
#
# COMPACT_ATOMS: atom_id res chain seq x y z
N VAL A 1 -20.86 -3.28 0.68
CA VAL A 1 -20.16 -4.59 0.59
C VAL A 1 -21.10 -5.79 0.32
N TYR A 2 -22.04 -6.17 1.21
CA TYR A 2 -22.85 -7.39 1.03
C TYR A 2 -23.63 -7.45 -0.30
N GLU A 3 -24.23 -6.33 -0.71
CA GLU A 3 -24.95 -6.22 -1.99
C GLU A 3 -24.01 -6.43 -3.19
N GLY A 4 -22.82 -5.80 -3.18
CA GLY A 4 -21.80 -6.00 -4.21
C GLY A 4 -21.34 -7.45 -4.34
N LYS A 5 -21.17 -8.16 -3.22
CA LYS A 5 -20.82 -9.59 -3.22
C LYS A 5 -21.91 -10.44 -3.86
N SER A 6 -23.18 -10.18 -3.51
CA SER A 6 -24.31 -10.89 -4.07
C SER A 6 -24.44 -10.68 -5.59
N ALA A 7 -24.29 -9.43 -6.05
CA ALA A 7 -24.33 -9.08 -7.47
C ALA A 7 -23.19 -9.73 -8.27
N LEU A 8 -21.98 -9.81 -7.72
CA LEU A 8 -20.88 -10.50 -8.38
C LEU A 8 -21.09 -12.02 -8.47
N ASN A 9 -21.63 -12.63 -7.42
CA ASN A 9 -21.94 -14.06 -7.41
C ASN A 9 -22.99 -14.42 -8.49
N SER A 10 -24.01 -13.58 -8.70
CA SER A 10 -25.02 -13.83 -9.74
C SER A 10 -24.43 -13.73 -11.17
N LEU A 11 -23.34 -12.99 -11.34
CA LEU A 11 -22.57 -12.87 -12.58
C LEU A 11 -21.44 -13.92 -12.71
N SER A 12 -21.47 -14.98 -11.87
CA SER A 12 -20.47 -16.05 -11.84
C SER A 12 -19.04 -15.58 -11.52
N VAL A 13 -18.88 -14.42 -10.89
CA VAL A 13 -17.61 -13.93 -10.36
C VAL A 13 -17.46 -14.45 -8.93
N LYS A 14 -16.38 -15.20 -8.64
CA LYS A 14 -16.20 -15.88 -7.36
C LYS A 14 -15.21 -15.15 -6.48
N MET A 15 -15.48 -15.07 -5.18
CA MET A 15 -14.52 -14.54 -4.21
C MET A 15 -13.23 -15.36 -4.19
N CYS A 16 -12.08 -14.69 -4.11
CA CYS A 16 -10.78 -15.33 -3.94
C CYS A 16 -10.72 -16.02 -2.57
N SER A 17 -10.07 -17.18 -2.50
CA SER A 17 -9.90 -17.91 -1.23
C SER A 17 -8.88 -17.28 -0.29
N LEU A 18 -8.00 -16.42 -0.81
CA LEU A 18 -6.92 -15.78 -0.05
C LEU A 18 -7.25 -14.35 0.38
N ASP A 19 -8.19 -13.70 -0.29
CA ASP A 19 -8.56 -12.30 -0.04
C ASP A 19 -10.07 -12.10 -0.23
N ASN A 20 -10.74 -11.64 0.82
CA ASN A 20 -12.20 -11.48 0.88
C ASN A 20 -12.75 -10.26 0.12
N SER A 21 -11.84 -9.42 -0.38
CA SER A 21 -12.12 -8.22 -1.16
C SER A 21 -11.81 -8.44 -2.65
N LEU A 22 -11.04 -9.48 -3.00
CA LEU A 22 -10.74 -9.86 -4.37
C LEU A 22 -11.73 -10.88 -4.92
N PHE A 23 -12.23 -10.64 -6.12
CA PHE A 23 -13.12 -11.54 -6.85
C PHE A 23 -12.54 -11.84 -8.23
N ILE A 24 -12.74 -13.09 -8.65
CA ILE A 24 -12.09 -13.70 -9.80
C ILE A 24 -13.16 -14.23 -10.75
N TRP A 25 -13.08 -13.81 -12.01
CA TRP A 25 -13.91 -14.32 -13.08
C TRP A 25 -13.09 -15.20 -14.02
N LYS A 26 -13.51 -16.46 -14.15
CA LYS A 26 -12.88 -17.46 -15.00
C LYS A 26 -13.87 -18.03 -16.00
N ARG A 27 -13.39 -18.29 -17.20
CA ARG A 27 -14.11 -19.00 -18.26
C ARG A 27 -13.22 -20.11 -18.80
N ASN A 28 -13.76 -21.31 -18.94
CA ASN A 28 -13.02 -22.49 -19.43
C ASN A 28 -11.68 -22.69 -18.67
N GLY A 29 -11.69 -22.46 -17.35
CA GLY A 29 -10.50 -22.54 -16.49
C GLY A 29 -9.52 -21.36 -16.58
N LYS A 30 -9.66 -20.45 -17.55
CA LYS A 30 -8.78 -19.29 -17.74
C LYS A 30 -9.27 -18.07 -16.98
N LEU A 31 -8.33 -17.33 -16.36
CA LEU A 31 -8.59 -16.03 -15.75
C LEU A 31 -8.87 -15.01 -16.85
N GLU A 32 -10.04 -14.37 -16.81
CA GLU A 32 -10.43 -13.36 -17.79
C GLU A 32 -10.74 -11.99 -17.16
N GLY A 33 -10.97 -11.95 -15.84
CA GLY A 33 -11.18 -10.70 -15.12
C GLY A 33 -11.03 -10.83 -13.60
N LEU A 34 -10.71 -9.70 -12.99
CA LEU A 34 -10.54 -9.49 -11.56
C LEU A 34 -11.33 -8.25 -11.14
N ILE A 35 -11.91 -8.28 -9.95
CA ILE A 35 -12.52 -7.11 -9.33
C ILE A 35 -12.23 -7.09 -7.83
N CYS A 36 -11.68 -5.99 -7.34
CA CYS A 36 -11.50 -5.68 -5.95
C CYS A 36 -12.65 -4.79 -5.49
N ILE A 37 -13.25 -5.13 -4.34
CA ILE A 37 -14.27 -4.32 -3.67
C ILE A 37 -13.70 -3.82 -2.35
N TYR A 38 -13.69 -2.50 -2.18
CA TYR A 38 -13.39 -1.87 -0.91
C TYR A 38 -14.52 -0.92 -0.54
N VAL A 39 -15.33 -1.29 0.46
CA VAL A 39 -16.53 -0.56 0.88
C VAL A 39 -17.47 -0.29 -0.30
N ASP A 40 -17.42 0.92 -0.86
CA ASP A 40 -18.24 1.41 -1.98
C ASP A 40 -17.44 1.56 -3.29
N ASP A 41 -16.11 1.38 -3.24
CA ASP A 41 -15.22 1.53 -4.38
C ASP A 41 -14.91 0.18 -5.04
N PHE A 42 -15.04 0.15 -6.37
CA PHE A 42 -14.71 -1.00 -7.21
C PHE A 42 -13.47 -0.70 -8.05
N LEU A 43 -12.48 -1.59 -8.01
CA LEU A 43 -11.33 -1.60 -8.91
C LEU A 43 -11.38 -2.89 -9.72
N TRP A 44 -11.27 -2.82 -11.04
CA TRP A 44 -11.33 -4.02 -11.87
C TRP A 44 -10.29 -4.01 -12.99
N ALA A 45 -9.93 -5.19 -13.45
CA ALA A 45 -9.09 -5.41 -14.61
C ALA A 45 -9.56 -6.68 -15.34
N GLY A 46 -9.60 -6.67 -16.66
CA GLY A 46 -10.01 -7.83 -17.44
C GLY A 46 -10.12 -7.54 -18.93
N ASN A 47 -10.46 -8.56 -19.69
CA ASN A 47 -10.63 -8.44 -21.14
C ASN A 47 -11.99 -7.78 -21.51
N ALA A 48 -12.20 -7.54 -22.81
CA ALA A 48 -13.44 -6.94 -23.32
C ALA A 48 -14.69 -7.80 -23.00
N THR A 49 -14.54 -9.12 -22.92
CA THR A 49 -15.63 -10.03 -22.56
C THR A 49 -16.04 -9.87 -21.11
N PHE A 50 -15.07 -9.79 -20.18
CA PHE A 50 -15.32 -9.50 -18.77
C PHE A 50 -16.02 -8.16 -18.59
N LYS A 51 -15.56 -7.11 -19.28
CA LYS A 51 -16.23 -5.80 -19.25
C LYS A 51 -17.70 -5.94 -19.66
N LYS A 52 -17.98 -6.55 -20.82
CA LYS A 52 -19.33 -6.69 -21.35
C LYS A 52 -20.25 -7.56 -20.49
N CYS A 53 -19.75 -8.70 -20.02
CA CYS A 53 -20.57 -9.69 -19.32
C CYS A 53 -20.71 -9.43 -17.82
N VAL A 54 -19.76 -8.72 -17.21
CA VAL A 54 -19.73 -8.51 -15.77
C VAL A 54 -19.85 -7.04 -15.44
N ILE A 55 -18.92 -6.21 -15.91
CA ILE A 55 -18.87 -4.79 -15.50
C ILE A 55 -20.11 -4.07 -15.97
N ASP A 56 -20.47 -4.15 -17.25
CA ASP A 56 -21.62 -3.43 -17.81
C ASP A 56 -22.95 -3.88 -17.15
N GLU A 57 -23.07 -5.13 -16.69
CA GLU A 57 -24.24 -5.61 -15.94
C GLU A 57 -24.23 -5.14 -14.48
N LEU A 58 -23.05 -5.12 -13.84
CA LEU A 58 -22.89 -4.58 -12.50
C LEU A 58 -23.25 -3.09 -12.49
N GLN A 59 -22.82 -2.34 -13.51
CA GLN A 59 -23.10 -0.92 -13.65
C GLN A 59 -24.59 -0.58 -13.76
N LYS A 60 -25.44 -1.53 -14.18
CA LYS A 60 -26.91 -1.36 -14.19
C LYS A 60 -27.55 -1.52 -12.81
N GLN A 61 -26.88 -2.22 -11.90
CA GLN A 61 -27.40 -2.53 -10.56
C GLN A 61 -27.01 -1.49 -9.51
N PHE A 62 -25.93 -0.73 -9.75
CA PHE A 62 -25.38 0.23 -8.80
C PHE A 62 -25.43 1.66 -9.35
N LEU A 63 -25.65 2.63 -8.46
CA LEU A 63 -25.52 4.04 -8.78
C LEU A 63 -24.03 4.41 -8.84
N ILE A 64 -23.51 4.61 -10.05
CA ILE A 64 -22.09 4.96 -10.25
C ILE A 64 -21.93 6.47 -10.16
N GLY A 65 -21.28 6.94 -9.09
CA GLY A 65 -20.96 8.36 -8.96
C GLY A 65 -19.92 8.84 -9.98
N SER A 66 -18.86 8.05 -10.19
CA SER A 66 -17.84 8.32 -11.20
C SER A 66 -17.16 7.04 -11.66
N SER A 67 -16.60 7.07 -12.87
CA SER A 67 -15.74 6.01 -13.40
C SER A 67 -14.52 6.61 -14.04
N ALA A 68 -13.37 5.96 -13.88
CA ALA A 68 -12.11 6.40 -14.45
C ALA A 68 -11.29 5.18 -14.90
N SER A 69 -10.42 5.41 -15.86
CA SER A 69 -9.50 4.42 -16.42
C SER A 69 -8.17 5.09 -16.72
N GLU A 70 -7.10 4.31 -16.84
CA GLU A 70 -5.73 4.74 -17.16
C GLU A 70 -5.04 5.63 -16.12
N SER A 71 -5.71 6.56 -15.45
CA SER A 71 -5.15 7.37 -14.37
C SER A 71 -6.22 7.76 -13.36
N PHE A 72 -6.15 7.20 -12.17
CA PHE A 72 -7.17 7.40 -11.12
C PHE A 72 -6.60 7.17 -9.73
N THR A 73 -7.38 7.50 -8.70
CA THR A 73 -7.07 7.20 -7.30
C THR A 73 -8.05 6.17 -6.78
N TYR A 74 -7.55 5.08 -6.20
CA TYR A 74 -8.34 4.03 -5.57
C TYR A 74 -7.86 3.85 -4.12
N VAL A 75 -8.74 4.05 -3.14
CA VAL A 75 -8.40 3.98 -1.69
C VAL A 75 -7.16 4.79 -1.27
N GLY A 76 -6.92 5.93 -1.94
CA GLY A 76 -5.75 6.78 -1.68
C GLY A 76 -4.45 6.33 -2.36
N LEU A 77 -4.49 5.29 -3.20
CA LEU A 77 -3.43 4.88 -4.11
C LEU A 77 -3.66 5.52 -5.47
N ARG A 78 -2.70 6.30 -5.96
CA ARG A 78 -2.74 6.83 -7.33
C ARG A 78 -2.20 5.76 -8.27
N ILE A 79 -3.04 5.29 -9.17
CA ILE A 79 -2.74 4.24 -10.13
C ILE A 79 -2.72 4.85 -11.53
N LYS A 80 -1.67 4.57 -12.30
CA LYS A 80 -1.62 4.91 -13.72
C LYS A 80 -1.22 3.71 -14.56
N SER A 81 -1.94 3.45 -15.63
CA SER A 81 -1.69 2.36 -16.55
C SER A 81 -1.01 2.86 -17.82
N PHE A 82 -0.02 2.11 -18.29
CA PHE A 82 0.73 2.34 -19.51
C PHE A 82 0.69 1.07 -20.36
N SER A 83 1.21 1.13 -21.59
CA SER A 83 1.27 -0.03 -22.48
C SER A 83 2.19 -1.14 -21.95
N ASP A 84 3.19 -0.75 -21.17
CA ASP A 84 4.29 -1.57 -20.65
C ASP A 84 4.23 -1.83 -19.15
N GLY A 85 3.22 -1.31 -18.42
CA GLY A 85 3.07 -1.56 -16.99
C GLY A 85 2.09 -0.63 -16.28
N ILE A 86 2.14 -0.65 -14.96
CA ILE A 86 1.29 0.17 -14.08
C ILE A 86 2.18 0.85 -13.04
N THR A 87 2.00 2.14 -12.81
CA THR A 87 2.61 2.83 -11.68
C THR A 87 1.63 2.99 -10.53
N ILE A 88 2.10 2.83 -9.30
CA ILE A 88 1.34 3.08 -8.07
C ILE A 88 2.15 3.97 -7.14
N ASP A 89 1.55 5.03 -6.61
CA ASP A 89 2.17 5.89 -5.61
C ASP A 89 1.15 6.55 -4.66
N GLN A 90 1.67 7.16 -3.59
CA GLN A 90 0.89 7.87 -2.57
C GLN A 90 1.37 9.32 -2.38
N THR A 91 1.85 9.96 -3.45
CA THR A 91 2.44 11.32 -3.37
C THR A 91 1.47 12.35 -2.78
N GLN A 92 0.19 12.30 -3.18
CA GLN A 92 -0.84 13.21 -2.65
C GLN A 92 -1.09 12.95 -1.16
N TYR A 93 -1.18 11.69 -0.75
CA TYR A 93 -1.34 11.31 0.64
C TYR A 93 -0.14 11.77 1.50
N ALA A 94 1.10 11.54 1.02
CA ALA A 94 2.31 12.04 1.68
C ALA A 94 2.27 13.56 1.89
N SER A 95 1.87 14.32 0.86
CA SER A 95 1.78 15.79 0.96
C SER A 95 0.78 16.27 2.02
N SER A 96 -0.28 15.49 2.28
CA SER A 96 -1.31 15.78 3.28
C SER A 96 -0.86 15.54 4.73
N LEU A 97 0.24 14.82 4.96
CA LEU A 97 0.73 14.54 6.30
C LEU A 97 1.14 15.83 7.03
N VAL A 98 0.68 15.97 8.27
CA VAL A 98 0.98 17.12 9.12
C VAL A 98 1.86 16.67 10.28
N PRO A 99 3.11 17.18 10.39
CA PRO A 99 3.95 16.93 11.56
C PRO A 99 3.26 17.40 12.85
N VAL A 100 3.44 16.67 13.95
CA VAL A 100 2.91 17.07 15.26
C VAL A 100 3.62 18.36 15.72
N PRO A 101 2.92 19.44 16.06
CA PRO A 101 3.55 20.65 16.56
C PRO A 101 4.35 20.41 17.84
N ILE A 102 5.58 20.92 17.90
CA ILE A 102 6.44 20.87 19.10
C ILE A 102 6.99 22.27 19.35
N SER A 103 6.69 22.85 20.51
CA SER A 103 7.25 24.15 20.90
C SER A 103 8.77 24.04 21.14
N SER A 104 9.49 25.16 21.01
CA SER A 104 10.94 25.19 21.28
C SER A 104 11.28 24.70 22.70
N ALA A 105 10.47 25.10 23.70
CA ALA A 105 10.62 24.64 25.07
C ALA A 105 10.38 23.13 25.21
N ARG A 106 9.34 22.60 24.56
CA ARG A 106 9.04 21.16 24.58
C ARG A 106 10.14 20.35 23.90
N ASN A 107 10.68 20.83 22.78
CA ASN A 107 11.75 20.20 22.02
C ASN A 107 13.06 20.05 22.83
N MET A 108 13.31 20.91 23.82
CA MET A 108 14.45 20.77 24.74
C MET A 108 14.28 19.60 25.72
N GLN A 109 13.06 19.14 25.99
CA GLN A 109 12.74 18.09 26.96
C GLN A 109 12.81 16.68 26.33
N ARG A 110 13.90 16.38 25.61
CA ARG A 110 14.01 15.18 24.76
C ARG A 110 13.71 13.84 25.43
N LYS A 111 14.11 13.68 26.69
CA LYS A 111 13.92 12.43 27.46
C LYS A 111 12.57 12.32 28.16
N SER A 112 11.78 13.40 28.17
CA SER A 112 10.50 13.40 28.85
C SER A 112 9.47 12.59 28.06
N GLN A 113 8.61 11.87 28.78
CA GLN A 113 7.51 11.13 28.17
C GLN A 113 6.53 12.09 27.49
N LEU A 114 5.91 11.59 26.42
CA LEU A 114 4.82 12.30 25.76
C LEU A 114 3.61 12.45 26.69
N SER A 115 2.93 13.60 26.60
CA SER A 115 1.60 13.79 27.21
C SER A 115 0.57 12.90 26.50
N GLU A 116 -0.62 12.72 27.08
CA GLU A 116 -1.67 11.91 26.45
C GLU A 116 -2.15 12.48 25.10
N SER A 117 -2.18 13.81 24.95
CA SER A 117 -2.48 14.46 23.68
C SER A 117 -1.37 14.22 22.64
N GLU A 118 -0.10 14.33 23.05
CA GLU A 118 1.05 14.03 22.18
C GLU A 118 1.08 12.55 21.78
N LYS A 119 0.80 11.62 22.70
CA LYS A 119 0.71 10.18 22.41
C LYS A 119 -0.38 9.88 21.40
N THR A 120 -1.54 10.53 21.51
CA THR A 120 -2.65 10.36 20.58
C THR A 120 -2.25 10.84 19.18
N ALA A 121 -1.67 12.05 19.07
CA ALA A 121 -1.18 12.58 17.80
C ALA A 121 -0.06 11.73 17.20
N TYR A 122 0.88 11.26 18.04
CA TYR A 122 1.96 10.36 17.66
C TYR A 122 1.42 9.07 17.04
N ARG A 123 0.50 8.38 17.73
CA ARG A 123 -0.12 7.13 17.24
C ARG A 123 -0.86 7.34 15.93
N ALA A 124 -1.63 8.42 15.83
CA ALA A 124 -2.37 8.76 14.62
C ALA A 124 -1.43 8.97 13.42
N LEU A 125 -0.30 9.65 13.63
CA LEU A 125 0.67 9.95 12.57
C LEU A 125 1.52 8.73 12.21
N VAL A 126 1.90 7.88 13.18
CA VAL A 126 2.53 6.59 12.90
C VAL A 126 1.59 5.67 12.11
N GLY A 127 0.29 5.65 12.42
CA GLY A 127 -0.70 4.90 11.64
C GLY A 127 -0.78 5.35 10.18
N GLN A 128 -0.72 6.67 9.94
CA GLN A 128 -0.65 7.23 8.58
C GLN A 128 0.63 6.82 7.84
N LEU A 129 1.77 6.80 8.52
CA LEU A 129 3.01 6.29 7.91
C LEU A 129 2.95 4.79 7.63
N ASN A 130 2.33 4.01 8.52
CA ASN A 130 2.17 2.57 8.36
C ASN A 130 1.30 2.22 7.14
N TRP A 131 0.27 3.04 6.88
CA TRP A 131 -0.52 2.95 5.66
C TRP A 131 0.37 3.04 4.41
N MET A 132 1.27 4.02 4.34
CA MET A 132 2.20 4.13 3.19
C MET A 132 3.21 3.00 3.14
N ALA A 133 3.81 2.65 4.30
CA ALA A 133 4.83 1.62 4.39
C ALA A 133 4.36 0.27 3.85
N THR A 134 3.08 -0.04 4.07
CA THR A 134 2.47 -1.31 3.67
C THR A 134 2.11 -1.36 2.18
N HIS A 135 1.96 -0.21 1.51
CA HIS A 135 1.43 -0.16 0.14
C HIS A 135 2.42 0.33 -0.90
N THR A 136 3.09 1.46 -0.67
CA THR A 136 3.96 2.07 -1.70
C THR A 136 5.30 2.58 -1.18
N ARG A 137 5.59 2.52 0.12
CA ARG A 137 6.82 3.05 0.73
C ARG A 137 7.57 2.00 1.55
N PRO A 138 8.03 0.90 0.94
CA PRO A 138 8.79 -0.12 1.67
C PRO A 138 10.06 0.45 2.32
N ASP A 139 10.63 1.52 1.75
CA ASP A 139 11.79 2.26 2.25
C ASP A 139 11.62 2.85 3.66
N ILE A 140 10.38 3.08 4.12
CA ILE A 140 10.11 3.60 5.48
C ILE A 140 9.55 2.53 6.43
N ALA A 141 9.45 1.27 6.01
CA ALA A 141 8.83 0.21 6.79
C ALA A 141 9.55 -0.03 8.11
N PHE A 142 10.89 0.00 8.10
CA PHE A 142 11.70 -0.13 9.32
C PHE A 142 11.45 1.01 10.30
N ASP A 143 11.62 2.27 9.86
CA ASP A 143 11.44 3.43 10.74
C ASP A 143 10.04 3.46 11.35
N THR A 144 9.02 3.11 10.55
CA THR A 144 7.62 3.08 11.00
C THR A 144 7.39 1.97 12.03
N CYS A 145 7.99 0.80 11.84
CA CYS A 145 7.93 -0.31 12.80
C CYS A 145 8.57 0.09 14.13
N GLU A 146 9.78 0.65 14.11
CA GLU A 146 10.49 1.09 15.31
C GLU A 146 9.69 2.14 16.09
N LEU A 147 9.14 3.14 15.39
CA LEU A 147 8.28 4.17 15.99
C LEU A 147 6.99 3.58 16.57
N SER A 148 6.45 2.50 15.99
CA SER A 148 5.27 1.80 16.51
C SER A 148 5.57 1.04 17.80
N VAL A 149 6.73 0.39 17.89
CA VAL A 149 7.15 -0.34 19.10
C VAL A 149 7.30 0.60 20.31
N ALA A 150 7.64 1.87 20.07
CA ALA A 150 7.82 2.86 21.12
C ALA A 150 6.50 3.38 21.74
N PHE A 151 5.31 3.00 21.27
CA PHE A 151 4.03 3.63 21.65
C PHE A 151 3.74 3.77 23.15
N SER A 152 4.17 2.82 23.97
CA SER A 152 3.89 2.83 25.41
C SER A 152 4.81 3.76 26.20
N LYS A 153 6.04 3.97 25.72
CA LYS A 153 7.11 4.71 26.42
C LYS A 153 7.71 5.84 25.58
N ALA A 154 7.04 6.26 24.51
CA ALA A 154 7.53 7.29 23.60
C ALA A 154 7.85 8.59 24.35
N THR A 155 8.98 9.18 23.99
CA THR A 155 9.45 10.47 24.50
C THR A 155 9.39 11.53 23.41
N VAL A 156 9.73 12.78 23.76
CA VAL A 156 9.88 13.86 22.79
C VAL A 156 10.93 13.51 21.71
N THR A 157 11.91 12.66 22.02
CA THR A 157 12.88 12.17 21.04
C THR A 157 12.20 11.42 19.89
N GLU A 158 11.33 10.46 20.19
CA GLU A 158 10.58 9.70 19.19
C GLU A 158 9.63 10.60 18.40
N LEU A 159 8.97 11.56 19.06
CA LEU A 159 8.10 12.52 18.37
C LEU A 159 8.88 13.39 17.35
N VAL A 160 10.10 13.80 17.69
CA VAL A 160 10.97 14.52 16.74
C VAL A 160 11.43 13.60 15.61
N ARG A 161 11.75 12.34 15.88
CA ARG A 161 12.10 11.35 14.84
C ARG A 161 10.93 11.13 13.87
N LEU A 162 9.72 10.97 14.40
CA LEU A 162 8.48 10.87 13.62
C LEU A 162 8.28 12.09 12.72
N ASN A 163 8.43 13.30 13.25
CA ASN A 163 8.32 14.52 12.45
C ASN A 163 9.40 14.64 11.38
N LYS A 164 10.62 14.16 11.63
CA LYS A 164 11.68 14.10 10.61
C LYS A 164 11.32 13.12 9.50
N LEU A 165 10.80 11.94 9.85
CA LEU A 165 10.35 10.94 8.88
C LEU A 165 9.23 11.49 7.99
N VAL A 166 8.24 12.18 8.57
CA VAL A 166 7.19 12.84 7.79
C VAL A 166 7.77 13.87 6.83
N LYS A 167 8.71 14.71 7.28
CA LYS A 167 9.38 15.67 6.39
C LYS A 167 10.13 14.97 5.25
N ARG A 168 10.83 13.87 5.54
CA ARG A 168 11.52 13.04 4.54
C ARG A 168 10.53 12.55 3.48
N VAL A 169 9.46 11.87 3.91
CA VAL A 169 8.44 11.31 3.01
C VAL A 169 7.75 12.40 2.17
N LYS A 170 7.55 13.60 2.71
CA LYS A 170 6.99 14.73 1.96
C LYS A 170 7.93 15.27 0.87
N ASN A 171 9.24 15.19 1.10
CA ASN A 171 10.24 15.73 0.18
C ASN A 171 10.70 14.68 -0.85
N GLU A 172 10.64 13.40 -0.49
CA GLU A 172 11.07 12.28 -1.32
C GLU A 172 9.83 11.56 -1.88
N SER A 173 9.54 11.80 -3.16
CA SER A 173 8.54 11.02 -3.88
C SER A 173 9.11 9.66 -4.27
N LEU A 174 8.35 8.60 -4.00
CA LEU A 174 8.65 7.25 -4.48
C LEU A 174 7.40 6.71 -5.18
N GLN A 175 7.61 6.12 -6.33
CA GLN A 175 6.57 5.48 -7.12
C GLN A 175 7.02 4.08 -7.50
N LEU A 176 6.13 3.10 -7.35
CA LEU A 176 6.36 1.73 -7.77
C LEU A 176 5.87 1.56 -9.21
N PHE A 177 6.68 0.94 -10.07
CA PHE A 177 6.35 0.54 -11.43
C PHE A 177 6.28 -0.97 -11.52
N PHE A 178 5.09 -1.49 -11.80
CA PHE A 178 4.81 -2.90 -12.03
C PHE A 178 4.84 -3.15 -13.54
N PRO A 179 5.93 -3.73 -14.09
CA PRO A 179 6.02 -3.96 -15.52
C PRO A 179 5.00 -5.00 -15.98
N ARG A 180 4.62 -4.91 -17.24
CA ARG A 180 3.84 -5.93 -17.91
C ARG A 180 4.69 -7.19 -18.07
N LEU A 181 4.29 -8.24 -17.36
CA LEU A 181 4.91 -9.55 -17.45
C LEU A 181 4.49 -10.27 -18.73
N HIS A 182 5.41 -11.06 -19.28
CA HIS A 182 5.21 -11.76 -20.55
C HIS A 182 4.24 -12.94 -20.44
N SER A 183 4.47 -13.86 -19.50
CA SER A 183 3.60 -15.01 -19.24
C SER A 183 3.60 -15.36 -17.76
N PHE A 184 2.42 -15.66 -17.20
CA PHE A 184 2.32 -16.20 -15.84
C PHE A 184 2.92 -17.60 -15.69
N GLU A 185 3.00 -18.37 -16.79
CA GLU A 185 3.57 -19.73 -16.78
C GLU A 185 5.08 -19.72 -16.56
N THR A 186 5.74 -18.61 -16.94
CA THR A 186 7.19 -18.42 -16.77
C THR A 186 7.52 -17.56 -15.55
N CYS A 187 6.51 -17.10 -14.81
CA CYS A 187 6.72 -16.30 -13.61
C CYS A 187 7.25 -17.14 -12.44
N SER A 188 8.12 -16.53 -11.65
CA SER A 188 8.67 -17.06 -10.41
C SER A 188 8.50 -16.05 -9.29
N LEU A 189 8.50 -16.54 -8.04
CA LEU A 189 8.55 -15.68 -6.86
C LEU A 189 9.99 -15.54 -6.40
N GLU A 190 10.44 -14.29 -6.26
CA GLU A 190 11.75 -13.95 -5.71
C GLU A 190 11.56 -13.34 -4.33
N CYS A 191 12.28 -13.86 -3.34
CA CYS A 191 12.05 -13.55 -1.93
C CYS A 191 13.35 -13.08 -1.29
N TYR A 192 13.32 -11.86 -0.75
CA TYR A 192 14.42 -11.30 0.02
C TYR A 192 13.99 -11.20 1.47
N THR A 193 14.85 -11.67 2.37
CA THR A 193 14.60 -11.61 3.81
C THR A 193 15.86 -11.22 4.53
N ASP A 194 15.70 -10.43 5.58
CA ASP A 194 16.76 -10.07 6.51
C ASP A 194 16.17 -10.06 7.92
N ALA A 195 17.02 -10.30 8.93
CA ALA A 195 16.61 -10.28 10.31
C ALA A 195 17.70 -9.68 11.20
N ALA A 196 17.29 -8.77 12.07
CA ALA A 196 18.15 -8.14 13.05
C ALA A 196 17.78 -8.60 14.46
N PHE A 197 18.77 -9.13 15.18
CA PHE A 197 18.59 -9.59 16.55
C PHE A 197 18.72 -8.43 17.55
N ALA A 198 17.78 -8.34 18.49
CA ALA A 198 17.79 -7.40 19.61
C ALA A 198 18.00 -5.91 19.21
N ASN A 199 17.57 -5.53 18.01
CA ASN A 199 17.72 -4.18 17.44
C ASN A 199 16.60 -3.22 17.84
N LEU A 200 15.50 -3.73 18.42
CA LEU A 200 14.37 -2.93 18.90
C LEU A 200 14.45 -2.66 20.40
N PRO A 201 13.76 -1.62 20.91
CA PRO A 201 13.68 -1.36 22.34
C PRO A 201 13.26 -2.59 23.15
N ASN A 202 13.90 -2.79 24.31
CA ASN A 202 13.72 -3.95 25.21
C ASN A 202 14.26 -5.29 24.67
N GLY A 203 15.17 -5.27 23.67
CA GLY A 203 15.77 -6.49 23.13
C GLY A 203 14.87 -7.24 22.13
N GLY A 204 13.86 -6.56 21.59
CA GLY A 204 13.04 -7.10 20.51
C GLY A 204 13.86 -7.30 19.24
N SER A 205 13.50 -8.31 18.46
CA SER A 205 14.11 -8.59 17.15
C SER A 205 13.12 -8.25 16.04
N GLN A 206 13.63 -7.94 14.86
CA GLN A 206 12.80 -7.65 13.68
C GLN A 206 13.25 -8.50 12.49
N GLY A 207 12.27 -8.97 11.72
CA GLY A 207 12.49 -9.55 10.40
C GLY A 207 11.85 -8.67 9.32
N GLY A 208 12.51 -8.58 8.18
CA GLY A 208 12.00 -8.02 6.94
C GLY A 208 11.80 -9.10 5.89
N LEU A 209 10.78 -8.93 5.06
CA LEU A 209 10.45 -9.81 3.96
C LEU A 209 9.90 -8.98 2.80
N ILE A 210 10.48 -9.13 1.61
CA ILE A 210 9.95 -8.56 0.37
C ILE A 210 9.87 -9.68 -0.66
N ILE A 211 8.68 -9.82 -1.27
CA ILE A 211 8.40 -10.83 -2.28
C ILE A 211 8.07 -10.13 -3.60
N PHE A 212 8.79 -10.51 -4.66
CA PHE A 212 8.59 -10.04 -6.02
C PHE A 212 8.01 -11.17 -6.87
N LEU A 213 7.10 -10.83 -7.78
CA LEU A 213 6.76 -11.67 -8.92
C LEU A 213 7.63 -11.23 -10.10
N LYS A 214 8.32 -12.19 -10.72
CA LYS A 214 9.31 -11.95 -11.77
C LYS A 214 9.08 -12.89 -12.95
N ASP A 215 9.16 -12.39 -14.18
CA ASP A 215 9.12 -13.24 -15.36
C ASP A 215 10.52 -13.77 -15.75
N ASP A 216 10.57 -14.66 -16.75
CA ASP A 216 11.79 -15.26 -17.28
C ASP A 216 12.75 -14.25 -17.94
N SER A 217 12.26 -13.06 -18.31
CA SER A 217 13.10 -11.95 -18.77
C SER A 217 13.76 -11.18 -17.61
N GLY A 218 13.38 -11.50 -16.38
CA GLY A 218 13.89 -10.89 -15.16
C GLY A 218 13.17 -9.59 -14.76
N LYS A 219 12.07 -9.23 -15.43
CA LYS A 219 11.29 -8.05 -15.07
C LYS A 219 10.51 -8.30 -13.78
N ASN A 220 10.63 -7.39 -12.83
CA ASN A 220 9.86 -7.35 -11.58
C ASN A 220 9.52 -5.88 -11.25
N VAL A 221 8.79 -5.65 -10.15
CA VAL A 221 8.45 -4.29 -9.72
C VAL A 221 9.72 -3.46 -9.45
N GLN A 222 9.72 -2.24 -9.94
CA GLN A 222 10.79 -1.25 -9.80
C GLN A 222 10.29 -0.04 -9.03
N SER A 223 11.18 0.77 -8.44
CA SER A 223 10.82 2.10 -7.94
C SER A 223 11.49 3.16 -8.78
N SER A 224 10.79 4.25 -9.06
CA SER A 224 11.44 5.52 -9.40
C SER A 224 11.77 6.26 -8.09
N GLY A 225 13.07 6.34 -7.82
CA GLY A 225 13.74 6.85 -6.61
C GLY A 225 15.26 6.78 -6.84
N ASN A 226 16.11 7.23 -5.91
CA ASN A 226 17.55 7.09 -6.12
C ASN A 226 17.88 5.59 -6.35
N PRO A 227 18.82 5.24 -7.24
CA PRO A 227 19.11 3.86 -7.62
C PRO A 227 19.48 2.89 -6.48
N GLY A 228 19.59 3.36 -5.23
CA GLY A 228 19.82 2.57 -4.02
C GLY A 228 18.61 2.38 -3.10
N ASP A 229 17.42 2.88 -3.44
CA ASP A 229 16.26 2.91 -2.52
C ASP A 229 15.39 1.62 -2.53
N LEU A 230 15.69 0.67 -3.43
CA LEU A 230 15.10 -0.68 -3.40
C LEU A 230 16.15 -1.80 -3.37
N SER A 231 17.43 -1.47 -3.35
CA SER A 231 18.46 -2.47 -3.09
C SER A 231 18.41 -2.81 -1.61
N VAL A 232 17.86 -4.00 -1.31
CA VAL A 232 18.13 -4.72 -0.06
C VAL A 232 19.63 -4.95 0.06
#